data_AF-A0A950VNG3-F1
#
_entry.id   AF-A0A950VNG3-F1
#
_cell.length_a   1.000
_cell.length_b   1.000
_cell.length_c   1.000
_cell.angle_alpha   90.00
_cell.angle_beta   90.00
_cell.angle_gamma   90.00
#
_symmetry.space_group_name_H-M   'P 1'
#
loop_
_entity.id
_entity.type
_entity.pdbx_description
1 polymer ?
#
loop_
_entity_poly.entity_id
_entity_poly.type
_entity_poly.pdbx_seq_one_letter_code
_entity_poly.pdbx_strand_id
1 'polypeptide(L)'
;MSLKYTRKAWLAAGWLHVGDRLVLPRVPVPVSAGSSSGHGFSFIAEHAESSCGDEEHLYPQICEVTTQDYDGYVYNFSVEEDESYTLAAGMVVHNCDFFKNNAYFAHTNRKMMDEMANHGTRIRRYAEKHGEDEVEAFMDRCMSIDDLIDVHSTAIRRRDLQSRYDFAEAEEEDSPKLTRFKSKGYMDTYINPREALKAEEEERKKVKDHAARTFPEHPEKDVLLFLIEHAPLKPWQRDVLSIVRDEAYYFAPQAQTKVMNEGWACLKAGSLVNTDRGLLPIEEIVQQRLVVQVSDGQDFRQVYDWARFEDRETVYLRTRRGLELEGSRTHQVMFPDGSWRRLDEVRVGDRLLLSSGLSAWPKEPVPIAWQPPRRLVLTEVAARAGVDVETVIRFRRGVRGRFSDRLAPLVAEYEAGRAAWGRMQNNRRQLAMPRVLDEKLAAFLGYLVGDGHLSQVKRTIGLTTGDEDQADRFVELTRELFGLTPRKHWDEGRWRVGFSSRNIEAYLQALGLKTGFAARVKEVPAGILRSPREVVAAFLRA
;
A
#
# COMPACT_ATOMS: atom_id res chain seq x y z
N MET A 1 -27.29 30.80 -38.25
CA MET A 1 -26.48 32.02 -38.08
C MET A 1 -25.27 31.91 -38.98
N SER A 2 -24.91 33.02 -39.62
CA SER A 2 -24.09 33.14 -40.84
C SER A 2 -22.60 32.75 -40.70
N LEU A 3 -22.09 31.96 -41.66
CA LEU A 3 -20.68 31.95 -42.08
C LEU A 3 -20.59 32.45 -43.53
N LYS A 4 -20.71 33.78 -43.70
CA LYS A 4 -20.28 34.50 -44.90
C LYS A 4 -18.83 34.94 -44.68
N TYR A 5 -18.02 34.92 -45.75
CA TYR A 5 -16.58 35.23 -45.85
C TYR A 5 -15.69 34.08 -45.35
N THR A 6 -14.95 33.31 -46.14
CA THR A 6 -14.39 33.48 -47.50
C THR A 6 -14.18 32.10 -48.16
N ARG A 7 -14.66 31.90 -49.39
CA ARG A 7 -14.20 30.80 -50.26
C ARG A 7 -12.94 31.22 -51.00
N LYS A 8 -11.97 30.31 -51.14
CA LYS A 8 -11.39 29.91 -52.44
C LYS A 8 -10.52 28.64 -52.28
N ALA A 9 -10.90 27.59 -53.01
CA ALA A 9 -10.20 26.32 -53.29
C ALA A 9 -9.82 25.41 -52.10
N TRP A 10 -10.58 24.33 -51.92
CA TRP A 10 -10.02 23.10 -51.33
C TRP A 10 -9.13 22.46 -52.40
N LEU A 11 -7.82 22.35 -52.15
CA LEU A 11 -6.89 21.61 -53.00
C LEU A 11 -6.86 20.14 -52.57
N ALA A 12 -6.93 19.22 -53.52
CA ALA A 12 -6.69 17.81 -53.24
C ALA A 12 -5.23 17.65 -52.76
N ALA A 13 -5.00 16.80 -51.75
CA ALA A 13 -3.71 16.68 -51.06
C ALA A 13 -2.50 16.41 -51.98
N GLY A 14 -2.71 15.86 -53.17
CA GLY A 14 -1.67 15.64 -54.18
C GLY A 14 -1.15 16.89 -54.91
N TRP A 15 -1.68 18.08 -54.61
CA TRP A 15 -1.31 19.35 -55.27
C TRP A 15 -0.62 20.34 -54.32
N LEU A 16 -0.16 19.89 -53.15
CA LEU A 16 0.57 20.71 -52.19
C LEU A 16 2.08 20.69 -52.48
N HIS A 17 2.73 21.85 -52.42
CA HIS A 17 4.17 21.97 -52.61
C HIS A 17 4.89 22.30 -51.29
N VAL A 18 6.19 21.98 -51.23
CA VAL A 18 7.02 22.28 -50.06
C VAL A 18 7.13 23.80 -49.90
N GLY A 19 6.59 24.33 -48.80
CA GLY A 19 6.53 25.76 -48.49
C GLY A 19 5.12 26.30 -48.22
N ASP A 20 4.08 25.54 -48.56
CA ASP A 20 2.68 25.93 -48.34
C ASP A 20 2.30 25.91 -46.84
N ARG A 21 1.52 26.91 -46.40
CA ARG A 21 1.04 27.00 -45.01
C ARG A 21 -0.37 26.41 -44.88
N LEU A 22 -0.47 25.30 -44.15
CA LEU A 22 -1.76 24.66 -43.78
C LEU A 22 -2.33 25.26 -42.49
N VAL A 23 -3.64 25.49 -42.49
CA VAL A 23 -4.41 25.89 -41.29
C VAL A 23 -5.19 24.68 -40.79
N LEU A 24 -4.81 24.15 -39.63
CA LEU A 24 -5.52 23.05 -38.97
C LEU A 24 -6.54 23.60 -37.97
N PRO A 25 -7.76 23.03 -37.89
CA PRO A 25 -8.73 23.42 -36.87
C PRO A 25 -8.23 23.05 -35.46
N ARG A 26 -8.49 23.93 -34.51
CA ARG A 26 -7.93 23.90 -33.13
C ARG A 26 -8.59 22.87 -32.20
N VAL A 27 -9.64 22.17 -32.66
CA VAL A 27 -10.38 21.18 -31.86
C VAL A 27 -10.50 19.88 -32.67
N PRO A 28 -10.18 18.70 -32.09
CA PRO A 28 -10.36 17.43 -32.77
C PRO A 28 -11.84 17.17 -33.05
N VAL A 29 -12.17 16.82 -34.29
CA VAL A 29 -13.50 16.29 -34.63
C VAL A 29 -13.46 14.79 -34.35
N PRO A 30 -14.41 14.23 -33.57
CA PRO A 30 -14.44 12.78 -33.34
C PRO A 30 -14.76 12.08 -34.65
N VAL A 31 -13.87 11.16 -35.07
CA VAL A 31 -14.09 10.36 -36.26
C VAL A 31 -14.90 9.14 -35.85
N SER A 32 -16.19 9.15 -36.16
CA SER A 32 -17.03 7.95 -36.14
C SER A 32 -16.41 6.89 -37.06
N ALA A 33 -16.16 5.70 -36.51
CA ALA A 33 -15.57 4.58 -37.22
C ALA A 33 -16.36 4.26 -38.51
N GLY A 34 -15.75 4.55 -39.65
CA GLY A 34 -16.21 4.15 -40.97
C GLY A 34 -15.14 3.27 -41.61
N SER A 35 -15.50 2.04 -41.94
CA SER A 35 -14.68 1.07 -42.64
C SER A 35 -14.24 1.59 -44.02
N SER A 36 -12.94 1.75 -44.25
CA SER A 36 -12.34 1.54 -45.57
C SER A 36 -10.82 1.36 -45.52
N SER A 37 -10.39 0.39 -46.32
CA SER A 37 -9.03 -0.02 -46.63
C SER A 37 -8.20 1.08 -47.33
N GLY A 38 -6.92 1.20 -46.97
CA GLY A 38 -5.91 1.86 -47.82
C GLY A 38 -4.81 2.56 -47.03
N HIS A 39 -3.56 2.14 -47.25
CA HIS A 39 -2.35 2.63 -46.59
C HIS A 39 -2.13 4.14 -46.75
N GLY A 40 -1.82 4.81 -45.64
CA GLY A 40 -1.40 6.22 -45.58
C GLY A 40 -0.98 6.60 -44.17
N PHE A 41 0.25 6.25 -43.78
CA PHE A 41 0.85 6.64 -42.49
C PHE A 41 1.12 8.15 -42.46
N SER A 42 0.56 8.85 -41.47
CA SER A 42 0.88 10.25 -41.19
C SER A 42 1.96 10.34 -40.11
N PHE A 43 2.86 11.32 -40.21
CA PHE A 43 3.90 11.63 -39.19
C PHE A 43 3.30 11.90 -37.79
N ILE A 44 2.03 12.36 -37.74
CA ILE A 44 1.26 12.51 -36.50
C ILE A 44 0.77 11.15 -35.99
N ALA A 45 0.45 10.19 -36.84
CA ALA A 45 0.08 8.82 -36.43
C ALA A 45 1.27 8.00 -35.92
N GLU A 46 2.51 8.36 -36.26
CA GLU A 46 3.71 7.72 -35.70
C GLU A 46 4.03 8.16 -34.26
N HIS A 47 3.51 9.32 -33.81
CA HIS A 47 3.78 9.87 -32.46
C HIS A 47 2.51 10.06 -31.61
N ALA A 48 1.36 10.23 -32.25
CA ALA A 48 0.07 9.96 -31.64
C ALA A 48 -0.18 8.46 -31.80
N GLU A 49 0.41 7.67 -30.92
CA GLU A 49 -0.36 6.52 -30.45
C GLU A 49 -1.65 7.11 -29.93
N SER A 50 -2.69 7.09 -30.77
CA SER A 50 -4.06 7.05 -30.28
C SER A 50 -4.00 6.12 -29.11
N SER A 51 -4.16 6.66 -27.90
CA SER A 51 -4.39 5.86 -26.73
C SER A 51 -5.44 4.85 -27.15
N CYS A 52 -5.04 3.60 -27.38
CA CYS A 52 -5.99 2.53 -27.13
C CYS A 52 -6.36 2.78 -25.68
N GLY A 53 -7.62 3.05 -25.48
CA GLY A 53 -8.16 3.53 -24.24
C GLY A 53 -9.64 3.67 -24.47
N ASP A 54 -10.40 3.13 -23.55
CA ASP A 54 -11.82 3.41 -23.43
C ASP A 54 -11.98 4.72 -22.63
N GLU A 55 -13.20 5.07 -22.23
CA GLU A 55 -13.44 6.26 -21.39
C GLU A 55 -12.76 6.16 -20.02
N GLU A 56 -12.27 4.98 -19.61
CA GLU A 56 -11.88 4.65 -18.25
C GLU A 56 -10.42 4.16 -18.10
N HIS A 57 -9.74 3.78 -19.19
CA HIS A 57 -8.39 3.20 -19.12
C HIS A 57 -7.47 3.70 -20.24
N LEU A 58 -6.16 3.70 -19.96
CA LEU A 58 -5.13 4.07 -20.93
C LEU A 58 -4.08 2.96 -21.01
N TYR A 59 -3.65 2.62 -22.24
CA TYR A 59 -2.68 1.53 -22.45
C TYR A 59 -1.35 2.05 -23.04
N PRO A 60 -0.47 2.72 -22.26
CA PRO A 60 0.80 3.22 -22.76
C PRO A 60 1.74 2.07 -23.12
N GLN A 61 2.53 2.27 -24.18
CA GLN A 61 3.59 1.34 -24.54
C GLN A 61 4.84 1.57 -23.67
N ILE A 62 5.49 0.48 -23.28
CA ILE A 62 6.78 0.48 -22.59
C ILE A 62 7.89 0.77 -23.61
N CYS A 63 8.73 1.76 -23.31
CA CYS A 63 9.86 2.15 -24.16
C CYS A 63 11.22 1.75 -23.59
N GLU A 64 11.29 1.44 -22.30
CA GLU A 64 12.52 1.07 -21.62
C GLU A 64 12.22 0.08 -20.51
N VAL A 65 13.04 -0.97 -20.43
CA VAL A 65 13.05 -1.96 -19.35
C VAL A 65 14.52 -2.25 -19.06
N THR A 66 14.92 -2.18 -17.79
CA THR A 66 16.30 -2.47 -17.38
C THR A 66 16.30 -3.16 -16.03
N THR A 67 17.06 -4.24 -15.94
CA THR A 67 17.34 -4.91 -14.67
C THR A 67 18.64 -4.35 -14.09
N GLN A 68 18.63 -4.00 -12.82
CA GLN A 68 19.78 -3.37 -12.16
C GLN A 68 19.97 -3.92 -10.75
N ASP A 69 21.24 -4.01 -10.35
CA ASP A 69 21.60 -4.27 -8.96
C ASP A 69 21.22 -3.03 -8.13
N TYR A 70 20.36 -3.23 -7.13
CA TYR A 70 19.87 -2.17 -6.28
C TYR A 70 20.37 -2.36 -4.86
N ASP A 71 21.14 -1.40 -4.36
CA ASP A 71 21.58 -1.37 -2.96
C ASP A 71 20.62 -0.48 -2.17
N GLY A 72 19.54 -1.07 -1.67
CA GLY A 72 18.49 -0.36 -0.94
C GLY A 72 17.33 -1.24 -0.49
N TYR A 73 16.27 -0.58 -0.02
CA TYR A 73 15.07 -1.26 0.47
C TYR A 73 13.94 -1.20 -0.56
N VAL A 74 13.25 -2.31 -0.71
CA VAL A 74 11.95 -2.40 -1.36
C VAL A 74 10.86 -2.61 -0.32
N TYR A 75 9.66 -2.16 -0.64
CA TYR A 75 8.55 -2.06 0.30
C TYR A 75 7.34 -2.80 -0.27
N ASN A 76 6.61 -3.46 0.62
CA ASN A 76 5.34 -4.12 0.31
C ASN A 76 4.33 -3.84 1.43
N PHE A 77 3.04 -3.91 1.11
CA PHE A 77 1.96 -3.86 2.07
C PHE A 77 0.78 -4.72 1.57
N SER A 78 0.02 -5.27 2.51
CA SER A 78 -1.16 -6.09 2.22
C SER A 78 -2.45 -5.31 2.49
N VAL A 79 -3.49 -5.59 1.71
CA VAL A 79 -4.80 -4.93 1.81
C VAL A 79 -5.91 -5.94 2.05
N GLU A 80 -7.00 -5.51 2.69
CA GLU A 80 -8.15 -6.38 2.99
C GLU A 80 -8.78 -6.98 1.73
N GLU A 81 -9.15 -8.27 1.81
CA GLU A 81 -9.61 -9.16 0.72
C GLU A 81 -8.49 -9.64 -0.23
N ASP A 82 -8.64 -10.88 -0.75
CA ASP A 82 -7.61 -11.69 -1.46
C ASP A 82 -7.10 -11.13 -2.81
N GLU A 83 -7.34 -9.86 -3.10
CA GLU A 83 -6.90 -9.19 -4.33
C GLU A 83 -6.09 -7.95 -3.95
N SER A 84 -4.86 -8.18 -3.47
CA SER A 84 -3.99 -7.06 -3.12
C SER A 84 -3.45 -6.39 -4.38
N TYR A 85 -4.22 -5.48 -4.94
CA TYR A 85 -3.78 -4.58 -5.99
C TYR A 85 -3.76 -3.13 -5.51
N THR A 86 -2.90 -2.32 -6.09
CA THR A 86 -2.83 -0.89 -5.82
C THR A 86 -2.38 -0.14 -7.07
N LEU A 87 -2.63 1.17 -7.12
CA LEU A 87 -2.03 2.04 -8.12
C LEU A 87 -0.68 2.56 -7.65
N ALA A 88 0.38 2.24 -8.39
CA ALA A 88 1.71 2.81 -8.24
C ALA A 88 2.12 3.52 -9.55
N ALA A 89 2.44 4.81 -9.47
CA ALA A 89 2.67 5.66 -10.65
C ALA A 89 1.54 5.58 -11.72
N GLY A 90 0.30 5.33 -11.29
CA GLY A 90 -0.87 5.15 -12.15
C GLY A 90 -0.99 3.76 -12.82
N MET A 91 -0.04 2.86 -12.58
CA MET A 91 -0.08 1.46 -13.03
C MET A 91 -0.77 0.59 -11.98
N VAL A 92 -1.60 -0.34 -12.44
CA VAL A 92 -2.20 -1.35 -11.55
C VAL A 92 -1.15 -2.42 -11.27
N VAL A 93 -0.75 -2.53 -10.01
CA VAL A 93 0.29 -3.45 -9.56
C VAL A 93 -0.25 -4.40 -8.50
N HIS A 94 0.31 -5.61 -8.45
CA HIS A 94 -0.09 -6.63 -7.50
C HIS A 94 0.89 -6.71 -6.33
N ASN A 95 0.35 -6.89 -5.13
CA ASN A 95 1.08 -6.99 -3.87
C ASN A 95 0.96 -8.38 -3.22
N CYS A 96 -0.03 -9.23 -3.59
CA CYS A 96 -0.20 -10.57 -3.00
C CYS A 96 -0.78 -11.62 -3.98
N ASP A 97 0.08 -12.42 -4.61
CA ASP A 97 -0.30 -13.52 -5.52
C ASP A 97 -0.37 -14.90 -4.88
N PHE A 98 0.32 -15.07 -3.76
CA PHE A 98 0.63 -16.40 -3.25
C PHE A 98 -0.58 -17.11 -2.62
N PHE A 99 -1.48 -16.38 -1.94
CA PHE A 99 -2.62 -17.00 -1.24
C PHE A 99 -3.56 -17.76 -2.19
N LYS A 100 -3.85 -17.18 -3.37
CA LYS A 100 -4.78 -17.74 -4.37
C LYS A 100 -4.23 -18.98 -5.11
N ASN A 101 -2.92 -19.05 -5.29
CA ASN A 101 -2.24 -20.05 -6.12
C ASN A 101 -1.49 -21.12 -5.31
N ASN A 102 -1.59 -21.11 -3.98
CA ASN A 102 -0.86 -22.04 -3.13
C ASN A 102 -1.57 -23.41 -3.04
N ALA A 103 -0.82 -24.47 -3.35
CA ALA A 103 -1.29 -25.86 -3.35
C ALA A 103 -1.84 -26.33 -1.99
N TYR A 104 -1.33 -25.80 -0.86
CA TYR A 104 -1.86 -26.11 0.47
C TYR A 104 -3.25 -25.50 0.72
N PHE A 105 -3.60 -24.40 0.03
CA PHE A 105 -4.90 -23.75 0.14
C PHE A 105 -5.95 -24.27 -0.85
N ALA A 106 -5.52 -24.97 -1.90
CA ALA A 106 -6.42 -25.42 -2.97
C ALA A 106 -7.56 -26.33 -2.46
N HIS A 107 -7.35 -27.01 -1.34
CA HIS A 107 -8.31 -27.94 -0.75
C HIS A 107 -9.06 -27.37 0.47
N THR A 108 -8.79 -26.12 0.83
CA THR A 108 -9.34 -25.48 2.03
C THR A 108 -10.79 -25.05 1.77
N ASN A 109 -11.66 -25.23 2.77
CA ASN A 109 -13.07 -24.86 2.62
C ASN A 109 -13.24 -23.33 2.65
N ARG A 110 -13.82 -22.76 1.59
CA ARG A 110 -14.17 -21.34 1.49
C ARG A 110 -15.26 -20.90 2.46
N LYS A 111 -16.03 -21.84 3.02
CA LYS A 111 -17.08 -21.59 4.02
C LYS A 111 -16.65 -22.00 5.42
N MET A 112 -15.35 -21.92 5.74
CA MET A 112 -14.86 -22.36 7.04
C MET A 112 -15.52 -21.61 8.20
N MET A 113 -15.90 -20.33 8.04
CA MET A 113 -16.64 -19.61 9.10
C MET A 113 -17.99 -20.28 9.42
N ASP A 114 -18.72 -20.75 8.40
CA ASP A 114 -19.97 -21.48 8.60
C ASP A 114 -19.70 -22.84 9.26
N GLU A 115 -18.61 -23.52 8.89
CA GLU A 115 -18.18 -24.77 9.52
C GLU A 115 -17.79 -24.60 10.98
N MET A 116 -17.01 -23.58 11.33
CA MET A 116 -16.65 -23.27 12.72
C MET A 116 -17.88 -22.91 13.56
N ALA A 117 -18.87 -22.22 12.98
CA ALA A 117 -20.15 -21.98 13.66
C ALA A 117 -20.92 -23.29 13.93
N ASN A 118 -20.89 -24.23 12.98
CA ASN A 118 -21.46 -25.57 13.16
C ASN A 118 -20.68 -26.38 14.21
N HIS A 119 -19.34 -26.32 14.20
CA HIS A 119 -18.48 -26.93 15.22
C HIS A 119 -18.85 -26.40 16.61
N GLY A 120 -18.92 -25.08 16.78
CA GLY A 120 -19.31 -24.45 18.04
C GLY A 120 -20.70 -24.88 18.53
N THR A 121 -21.67 -25.05 17.62
CA THR A 121 -23.01 -25.55 17.97
C THR A 121 -22.96 -27.00 18.48
N ARG A 122 -22.14 -27.87 17.88
CA ARG A 122 -21.96 -29.26 18.30
C ARG A 122 -21.28 -29.35 19.67
N ILE A 123 -20.24 -28.55 19.90
CA ILE A 123 -19.57 -28.45 21.20
C ILE A 123 -20.55 -28.04 22.30
N ARG A 124 -21.37 -27.00 22.06
CA ARG A 124 -22.40 -26.58 23.03
C ARG A 124 -23.39 -27.69 23.34
N ARG A 125 -23.82 -28.44 22.33
CA ARG A 125 -24.72 -29.60 22.52
C ARG A 125 -24.07 -30.69 23.37
N TYR A 126 -22.75 -30.91 23.25
CA TYR A 126 -22.03 -31.83 24.11
C TYR A 126 -21.89 -31.30 25.53
N ALA A 127 -21.61 -30.00 25.70
CA ALA A 127 -21.54 -29.37 27.02
C ALA A 127 -22.88 -29.46 27.76
N GLU A 128 -24.02 -29.28 27.07
CA GLU A 128 -25.36 -29.47 27.65
C GLU A 128 -25.62 -30.92 28.10
N LYS A 129 -25.08 -31.91 27.38
CA LYS A 129 -25.33 -33.34 27.63
C LYS A 129 -24.37 -33.97 28.64
N HIS A 130 -23.11 -33.53 28.64
CA HIS A 130 -22.01 -34.14 29.39
C HIS A 130 -21.45 -33.23 30.48
N GLY A 131 -21.88 -31.97 30.54
CA GLY A 131 -21.35 -30.96 31.47
C GLY A 131 -20.24 -30.13 30.82
N GLU A 132 -20.22 -28.84 31.12
CA GLU A 132 -19.26 -27.88 30.57
C GLU A 132 -17.82 -28.24 30.96
N ASP A 133 -17.57 -28.48 32.25
CA ASP A 133 -16.25 -28.85 32.78
C ASP A 133 -15.66 -30.12 32.13
N GLU A 134 -16.48 -31.16 31.86
CA GLU A 134 -16.00 -32.41 31.24
C GLU A 134 -15.59 -32.19 29.78
N VAL A 135 -16.37 -31.38 29.05
CA VAL A 135 -16.11 -31.10 27.63
C VAL A 135 -14.94 -30.14 27.47
N GLU A 136 -14.86 -29.08 28.28
CA GLU A 136 -13.73 -28.13 28.29
C GLU A 136 -12.42 -28.85 28.64
N ALA A 137 -12.39 -29.64 29.70
CA ALA A 137 -11.19 -30.39 30.10
C ALA A 137 -10.74 -31.41 29.04
N PHE A 138 -11.66 -31.95 28.23
CA PHE A 138 -11.31 -32.81 27.10
C PHE A 138 -10.80 -31.98 25.91
N MET A 139 -11.45 -30.85 25.61
CA MET A 139 -11.04 -29.93 24.56
C MET A 139 -9.63 -29.38 24.80
N ASP A 140 -9.30 -28.99 26.03
CA ASP A 140 -7.95 -28.53 26.41
C ASP A 140 -6.88 -29.58 26.11
N ARG A 141 -7.20 -30.87 26.36
CA ARG A 141 -6.29 -31.98 26.02
C ARG A 141 -6.14 -32.12 24.52
N CYS A 142 -7.22 -32.00 23.76
CA CYS A 142 -7.15 -32.02 22.29
C CYS A 142 -6.31 -30.86 21.75
N MET A 143 -6.49 -29.65 22.28
CA MET A 143 -5.74 -28.46 21.89
C MET A 143 -4.26 -28.55 22.27
N SER A 144 -3.88 -29.33 23.29
CA SER A 144 -2.47 -29.52 23.65
C SER A 144 -1.65 -30.33 22.64
N ILE A 145 -2.32 -30.96 21.67
CA ILE A 145 -1.73 -31.82 20.63
C ILE A 145 -2.22 -31.46 19.22
N ASP A 146 -2.80 -30.27 19.04
CA ASP A 146 -3.38 -29.82 17.78
C ASP A 146 -2.34 -29.62 16.67
N ASP A 147 -1.09 -29.34 17.05
CA ASP A 147 0.07 -29.20 16.18
C ASP A 147 0.64 -30.53 15.65
N LEU A 148 0.23 -31.67 16.23
CA LEU A 148 0.69 -33.01 15.84
C LEU A 148 -0.06 -33.59 14.62
N ILE A 149 -0.40 -32.73 13.67
CA ILE A 149 -0.93 -33.11 12.35
C ILE A 149 0.20 -33.26 11.33
N ASP A 150 -0.04 -33.92 10.20
CA ASP A 150 0.93 -33.95 9.10
C ASP A 150 0.88 -32.63 8.32
N VAL A 151 1.61 -31.63 8.84
CA VAL A 151 1.70 -30.27 8.29
C VAL A 151 2.37 -30.21 6.91
N HIS A 152 3.05 -31.26 6.47
CA HIS A 152 3.69 -31.32 5.15
C HIS A 152 2.79 -31.94 4.07
N SER A 153 1.60 -32.40 4.45
CA SER A 153 0.63 -32.92 3.52
C SER A 153 -0.08 -31.77 2.81
N THR A 154 -0.04 -31.76 1.47
CA THR A 154 -0.69 -30.71 0.66
C THR A 154 -2.21 -30.80 0.65
N ALA A 155 -2.78 -31.94 1.04
CA ALA A 155 -4.21 -32.18 1.14
C ALA A 155 -4.51 -32.94 2.42
N ILE A 156 -5.62 -32.61 3.08
CA ILE A 156 -6.15 -33.44 4.17
C ILE A 156 -6.40 -34.83 3.58
N ARG A 157 -5.57 -35.82 3.93
CA ARG A 157 -5.85 -37.23 3.64
C ARG A 157 -7.02 -37.66 4.52
N ARG A 158 -8.23 -37.39 4.05
CA ARG A 158 -9.45 -38.06 4.51
C ARG A 158 -9.42 -39.39 3.77
N ARG A 159 -9.07 -40.49 4.45
CA ARG A 159 -9.26 -41.84 3.87
C ARG A 159 -10.70 -41.97 3.37
N ASP A 160 -10.92 -42.82 2.36
CA ASP A 160 -12.24 -42.97 1.74
C ASP A 160 -13.34 -43.16 2.79
N LEU A 161 -14.44 -42.44 2.56
CA LEU A 161 -15.59 -42.29 3.45
C LEU A 161 -16.20 -43.65 3.82
N GLN A 162 -15.83 -44.20 4.97
CA GLN A 162 -16.89 -44.54 5.91
C GLN A 162 -17.56 -43.21 6.25
N SER A 163 -18.85 -43.10 5.98
CA SER A 163 -19.63 -41.86 6.11
C SER A 163 -19.16 -41.07 7.32
N ARG A 164 -18.85 -39.77 7.12
CA ARG A 164 -18.49 -38.79 8.16
C ARG A 164 -19.47 -38.76 9.36
N TYR A 165 -20.61 -39.44 9.25
CA TYR A 165 -21.68 -39.53 10.24
C TYR A 165 -22.15 -40.96 10.54
N ASP A 166 -21.51 -42.01 10.00
CA ASP A 166 -21.79 -43.40 10.39
C ASP A 166 -21.06 -43.73 11.69
N PHE A 167 -21.55 -43.11 12.77
CA PHE A 167 -21.37 -43.63 14.11
C PHE A 167 -22.44 -44.71 14.32
N ALA A 168 -22.43 -45.75 13.48
CA ALA A 168 -23.02 -47.01 13.92
C ALA A 168 -22.33 -47.31 15.25
N GLU A 169 -23.12 -47.53 16.30
CA GLU A 169 -22.60 -48.20 17.49
C GLU A 169 -21.78 -49.35 16.95
N ALA A 170 -20.47 -49.35 17.21
CA ALA A 170 -19.75 -50.59 17.14
C ALA A 170 -20.47 -51.44 18.19
N GLU A 171 -21.47 -52.22 17.74
CA GLU A 171 -21.93 -53.39 18.44
C GLU A 171 -20.66 -54.00 18.96
N GLU A 172 -20.51 -54.06 20.29
CA GLU A 172 -19.36 -54.66 20.95
C GLU A 172 -19.01 -55.89 20.14
N GLU A 173 -17.94 -55.78 19.35
CA GLU A 173 -17.69 -56.73 18.28
C GLU A 173 -17.56 -58.07 18.97
N ASP A 174 -18.59 -58.88 18.69
CA ASP A 174 -18.88 -60.20 19.20
C ASP A 174 -17.68 -60.76 19.99
N SER A 175 -17.76 -60.70 21.32
CA SER A 175 -16.90 -61.51 22.19
C SER A 175 -16.71 -62.87 21.51
N PRO A 176 -15.48 -63.28 21.14
CA PRO A 176 -15.30 -64.32 20.13
C PRO A 176 -16.03 -65.57 20.58
N LYS A 177 -17.12 -65.88 19.87
CA LYS A 177 -18.00 -67.02 20.16
C LYS A 177 -17.16 -68.29 20.07
N LEU A 178 -16.78 -68.79 21.24
CA LEU A 178 -16.41 -70.15 21.60
C LEU A 178 -15.56 -70.91 20.57
N THR A 179 -14.23 -70.97 20.78
CA THR A 179 -13.36 -72.04 20.22
C THR A 179 -13.71 -73.44 20.76
N ARG A 180 -14.69 -73.51 21.67
CA ARG A 180 -15.17 -74.72 22.30
C ARG A 180 -16.47 -75.15 21.63
N PHE A 181 -16.43 -76.26 20.88
CA PHE A 181 -17.62 -76.81 20.25
C PHE A 181 -18.64 -77.24 21.32
N LYS A 182 -19.90 -76.86 21.15
CA LYS A 182 -20.98 -77.18 22.09
C LYS A 182 -21.27 -78.69 22.05
N SER A 183 -20.99 -79.41 23.12
CA SER A 183 -21.14 -80.88 23.18
C SER A 183 -21.79 -81.37 24.48
N LYS A 184 -22.32 -82.61 24.49
CA LYS A 184 -22.87 -83.25 25.70
C LYS A 184 -21.73 -83.68 26.62
N GLY A 185 -21.93 -83.63 27.94
CA GLY A 185 -20.86 -83.73 28.96
C GLY A 185 -19.91 -84.92 28.86
N TYR A 186 -20.35 -86.06 28.31
CA TYR A 186 -19.50 -87.24 28.10
C TYR A 186 -18.68 -87.21 26.80
N MET A 187 -19.08 -86.40 25.81
CA MET A 187 -18.37 -86.23 24.53
C MET A 187 -17.44 -85.02 24.52
N ASP A 188 -17.53 -84.13 25.52
CA ASP A 188 -16.79 -82.86 25.53
C ASP A 188 -15.28 -83.05 25.59
N THR A 189 -14.79 -84.10 26.27
CA THR A 189 -13.36 -84.38 26.36
C THR A 189 -12.79 -84.90 25.03
N TYR A 190 -13.61 -85.53 24.18
CA TYR A 190 -13.23 -86.04 22.86
C TYR A 190 -13.39 -84.99 21.75
N ILE A 191 -14.44 -84.17 21.85
CA ILE A 191 -14.75 -83.12 20.86
C ILE A 191 -13.87 -81.88 21.09
N ASN A 192 -13.52 -81.57 22.35
CA ASN A 192 -12.68 -80.43 22.73
C ASN A 192 -11.46 -80.90 23.53
N PRO A 193 -10.48 -81.58 22.91
CA PRO A 193 -9.27 -82.02 23.60
C PRO A 193 -8.50 -80.82 24.16
N ARG A 194 -8.15 -80.87 25.45
CA ARG A 194 -7.57 -79.75 26.20
C ARG A 194 -6.23 -79.27 25.65
N GLU A 195 -5.44 -80.16 25.05
CA GLU A 195 -4.14 -79.82 24.47
C GLU A 195 -4.28 -79.01 23.18
N ALA A 196 -5.24 -79.35 22.32
CA ALA A 196 -5.50 -78.61 21.08
C ALA A 196 -6.03 -77.21 21.37
N LEU A 197 -6.95 -77.07 22.34
CA LEU A 197 -7.46 -75.77 22.78
C LEU A 197 -6.36 -74.87 23.36
N LYS A 198 -5.43 -75.44 24.15
CA LYS A 198 -4.29 -74.69 24.69
C LYS A 198 -3.31 -74.25 23.61
N ALA A 199 -3.01 -75.12 22.64
CA ALA A 199 -2.13 -74.79 21.53
C ALA A 199 -2.74 -73.67 20.66
N GLU A 200 -4.03 -73.73 20.36
CA GLU A 200 -4.75 -72.66 19.64
C GLU A 200 -4.80 -71.34 20.44
N GLU A 201 -4.99 -71.41 21.76
CA GLU A 201 -4.91 -70.23 22.64
C GLU A 201 -3.52 -69.61 22.65
N GLU A 202 -2.46 -70.42 22.68
CA GLU A 202 -1.07 -69.95 22.63
C GLU A 202 -0.70 -69.38 21.25
N GLU A 203 -1.15 -69.98 20.15
CA GLU A 203 -0.97 -69.43 18.81
C GLU A 203 -1.75 -68.11 18.64
N ARG A 204 -2.99 -68.05 19.10
CA ARG A 204 -3.78 -66.79 19.12
C ARG A 204 -3.10 -65.71 19.96
N LYS A 205 -2.51 -66.07 21.10
CA LYS A 205 -1.72 -65.13 21.91
C LYS A 205 -0.50 -64.64 21.15
N LYS A 206 0.27 -65.52 20.51
CA LYS A 206 1.43 -65.13 19.69
C LYS A 206 1.06 -64.23 18.52
N VAL A 207 -0.05 -64.50 17.83
CA VAL A 207 -0.55 -63.66 16.73
C VAL A 207 -1.01 -62.30 17.25
N LYS A 208 -1.74 -62.25 18.37
CA LYS A 208 -2.13 -60.98 19.01
C LYS A 208 -0.92 -60.17 19.48
N ASP A 209 0.06 -60.82 20.11
CA ASP A 209 1.28 -60.19 20.59
C ASP A 209 2.13 -59.67 19.42
N HIS A 210 2.17 -60.39 18.30
CA HIS A 210 2.87 -59.93 17.10
C HIS A 210 2.17 -58.73 16.46
N ALA A 211 0.84 -58.76 16.33
CA ALA A 211 0.05 -57.63 15.82
C ALA A 211 0.19 -56.39 16.71
N ALA A 212 0.22 -56.56 18.04
CA ALA A 212 0.44 -55.46 18.98
C ALA A 212 1.85 -54.85 18.90
N ARG A 213 2.86 -55.63 18.50
CA ARG A 213 4.24 -55.15 18.30
C ARG A 213 4.44 -54.34 17.02
N THR A 214 3.58 -54.53 16.02
CA THR A 214 3.66 -53.88 14.69
C THR A 214 2.53 -52.87 14.50
N PHE A 215 2.01 -52.32 15.60
CA PHE A 215 0.95 -51.31 15.58
C PHE A 215 1.55 -49.91 15.78
N PRO A 216 1.28 -48.94 14.88
CA PRO A 216 0.57 -49.07 13.60
C PRO A 216 1.36 -49.79 12.49
N GLU A 217 0.65 -50.34 11.50
CA GLU A 217 1.24 -51.06 10.36
C GLU A 217 2.26 -50.19 9.58
N HIS A 218 2.02 -48.88 9.54
CA HIS A 218 2.92 -47.88 9.00
C HIS A 218 3.03 -46.68 9.95
N PRO A 219 4.20 -46.04 10.08
CA PRO A 219 4.33 -44.81 10.86
C PRO A 219 3.39 -43.71 10.34
N GLU A 220 2.53 -43.19 11.20
CA GLU A 220 1.64 -42.07 10.89
C GLU A 220 2.17 -40.77 11.50
N LYS A 221 2.23 -39.71 10.68
CA LYS A 221 2.62 -38.37 11.14
C LYS A 221 1.46 -37.58 11.74
N ASP A 222 0.23 -37.88 11.30
CA ASP A 222 -1.00 -37.24 11.77
C ASP A 222 -1.50 -37.98 13.02
N VAL A 223 -1.03 -37.54 14.19
CA VAL A 223 -1.35 -38.15 15.49
C VAL A 223 -2.83 -37.97 15.81
N LEU A 224 -3.45 -36.86 15.39
CA LEU A 224 -4.88 -36.65 15.60
C LEU A 224 -5.72 -37.68 14.85
N LEU A 225 -5.41 -37.93 13.57
CA LEU A 225 -6.11 -38.98 12.80
C LEU A 225 -5.92 -40.35 13.45
N PHE A 226 -4.69 -40.67 13.83
CA PHE A 226 -4.36 -41.92 14.49
C PHE A 226 -5.19 -42.14 15.78
N LEU A 227 -5.32 -41.09 16.60
CA LEU A 227 -6.15 -41.12 17.81
C LEU A 227 -7.65 -41.23 17.51
N ILE A 228 -8.15 -40.55 16.47
CA ILE A 228 -9.56 -40.66 16.06
C ILE A 228 -9.91 -42.10 15.67
N GLU A 229 -9.02 -42.79 14.97
CA GLU A 229 -9.26 -44.14 14.45
C GLU A 229 -9.06 -45.23 15.52
N HIS A 230 -8.02 -45.09 16.34
CA HIS A 230 -7.57 -46.19 17.20
C HIS A 230 -7.78 -45.97 18.70
N ALA A 231 -7.96 -44.72 19.15
CA ALA A 231 -8.13 -44.48 20.58
C ALA A 231 -9.53 -44.93 21.07
N PRO A 232 -9.62 -45.45 22.30
CA PRO A 232 -10.89 -45.87 22.91
C PRO A 232 -11.68 -44.65 23.42
N LEU A 233 -12.05 -43.76 22.49
CA LEU A 233 -12.79 -42.52 22.76
C LEU A 233 -14.30 -42.73 22.60
N LYS A 234 -15.09 -42.06 23.45
CA LYS A 234 -16.56 -41.97 23.28
C LYS A 234 -16.90 -41.27 21.96
N PRO A 235 -18.09 -41.50 21.36
CA PRO A 235 -18.46 -40.87 20.08
C PRO A 235 -18.31 -39.34 20.07
N TRP A 236 -18.73 -38.67 21.14
CA TRP A 236 -18.60 -37.21 21.25
C TRP A 236 -17.13 -36.75 21.40
N GLN A 237 -16.28 -37.55 22.04
CA GLN A 237 -14.85 -37.26 22.19
C GLN A 237 -14.10 -37.40 20.87
N ARG A 238 -14.44 -38.44 20.08
CA ARG A 238 -13.93 -38.60 18.71
C ARG A 238 -14.33 -37.41 17.85
N ASP A 239 -15.55 -36.94 18.02
CA ASP A 239 -16.07 -35.80 17.28
C ASP A 239 -15.35 -34.50 17.63
N VAL A 240 -15.14 -34.20 18.91
CA VAL A 240 -14.34 -33.05 19.37
C VAL A 240 -12.93 -33.10 18.77
N LEU A 241 -12.28 -34.28 18.79
CA LEU A 241 -10.95 -34.46 18.21
C LEU A 241 -10.95 -34.26 16.68
N SER A 242 -12.03 -34.65 16.00
CA SER A 242 -12.20 -34.43 14.56
C SER A 242 -12.38 -32.95 14.21
N ILE A 243 -13.10 -32.20 15.05
CA ILE A 243 -13.28 -30.74 14.94
C ILE A 243 -11.92 -30.05 15.07
N VAL A 244 -11.16 -30.38 16.13
CA VAL A 244 -9.83 -29.83 16.38
C VAL A 244 -8.88 -30.13 15.21
N ARG A 245 -8.92 -31.35 14.68
CA ARG A 245 -8.11 -31.74 13.50
C ARG A 245 -8.50 -30.96 12.24
N ASP A 246 -9.79 -30.83 11.95
CA ASP A 246 -10.27 -30.11 10.76
C ASP A 246 -9.89 -28.61 10.84
N GLU A 247 -9.95 -28.00 12.03
CA GLU A 247 -9.51 -26.61 12.27
C GLU A 247 -7.98 -26.46 12.20
N ALA A 248 -7.21 -27.37 12.80
CA ALA A 248 -5.75 -27.37 12.74
C ALA A 248 -5.24 -27.43 11.29
N TYR A 249 -5.81 -28.29 10.45
CA TYR A 249 -5.47 -28.38 9.03
C TYR A 249 -5.87 -27.16 8.21
N TYR A 250 -6.85 -26.37 8.67
CA TYR A 250 -7.22 -25.12 8.04
C TYR A 250 -6.22 -23.99 8.36
N PHE A 251 -5.79 -23.89 9.62
CA PHE A 251 -4.89 -22.84 10.07
C PHE A 251 -3.41 -23.13 9.79
N ALA A 252 -2.99 -24.41 9.73
CA ALA A 252 -1.59 -24.77 9.54
C ALA A 252 -0.95 -24.21 8.26
N PRO A 253 -1.60 -24.27 7.07
CA PRO A 253 -1.09 -23.59 5.87
C PRO A 253 -0.93 -22.08 6.07
N GLN A 254 -1.87 -21.41 6.74
CA GLN A 254 -1.82 -19.96 7.00
C GLN A 254 -0.63 -19.58 7.87
N ALA A 255 -0.33 -20.39 8.89
CA ALA A 255 0.83 -20.21 9.75
C ALA A 255 2.14 -20.48 9.00
N GLN A 256 2.22 -21.57 8.24
CA GLN A 256 3.43 -21.95 7.51
C GLN A 256 3.81 -20.95 6.43
N THR A 257 2.81 -20.46 5.70
CA THR A 257 3.06 -19.63 4.54
C THR A 257 2.77 -18.16 4.79
N LYS A 258 2.66 -17.73 6.05
CA LYS A 258 2.30 -16.36 6.43
C LYS A 258 3.10 -15.30 5.68
N VAL A 259 4.44 -15.43 5.67
CA VAL A 259 5.35 -14.51 4.96
C VAL A 259 5.14 -14.55 3.44
N MET A 260 4.87 -15.73 2.88
CA MET A 260 4.60 -15.87 1.44
C MET A 260 3.21 -15.31 1.10
N ASN A 261 2.22 -15.50 1.97
CA ASN A 261 0.84 -15.01 1.88
C ASN A 261 0.77 -13.48 1.99
N GLU A 262 1.71 -12.83 2.65
CA GLU A 262 1.80 -11.35 2.73
C GLU A 262 2.39 -10.74 1.45
N GLY A 263 3.00 -11.58 0.61
CA GLY A 263 3.50 -11.21 -0.72
C GLY A 263 4.97 -10.79 -0.75
N TRP A 264 5.61 -11.11 -1.88
CA TRP A 264 7.00 -10.79 -2.23
C TRP A 264 7.11 -9.77 -3.36
N ALA A 265 6.00 -9.13 -3.70
CA ALA A 265 5.93 -8.13 -4.75
C ALA A 265 6.18 -6.75 -4.13
N CYS A 266 7.37 -6.19 -4.40
CA CYS A 266 7.84 -5.01 -3.69
C CYS A 266 8.16 -3.87 -4.66
N LEU A 267 7.84 -2.64 -4.25
CA LEU A 267 8.18 -1.40 -4.96
C LEU A 267 9.40 -0.73 -4.33
N LYS A 268 10.17 -0.02 -5.15
CA LYS A 268 11.30 0.78 -4.69
C LYS A 268 10.84 1.97 -3.82
N ALA A 269 11.70 2.40 -2.91
CA ALA A 269 11.59 3.72 -2.29
C ALA A 269 11.31 4.82 -3.33
N GLY A 270 10.38 5.74 -3.02
CA GLY A 270 9.97 6.83 -3.87
C GLY A 270 8.80 6.50 -4.81
N SER A 271 8.40 5.24 -4.93
CA SER A 271 7.20 4.86 -5.69
C SER A 271 5.95 5.48 -5.06
N LEU A 272 5.25 6.32 -5.82
CA LEU A 272 4.04 7.00 -5.38
C LEU A 272 2.83 6.08 -5.50
N VAL A 273 2.14 5.87 -4.38
CA VAL A 273 0.95 5.04 -4.24
C VAL A 273 -0.28 5.93 -4.08
N ASN A 274 -1.37 5.59 -4.77
CA ASN A 274 -2.64 6.32 -4.66
C ASN A 274 -3.38 5.91 -3.38
N THR A 275 -3.66 6.89 -2.51
CA THR A 275 -4.31 6.66 -1.21
C THR A 275 -5.46 7.64 -0.97
N ASP A 276 -6.30 7.38 0.03
CA ASP A 276 -7.30 8.32 0.55
C ASP A 276 -6.70 9.64 1.08
N ARG A 277 -5.37 9.68 1.29
CA ARG A 277 -4.57 10.86 1.66
C ARG A 277 -3.76 11.43 0.51
N GLY A 278 -4.09 11.05 -0.72
CA GLY A 278 -3.43 11.48 -1.96
C GLY A 278 -2.24 10.58 -2.29
N LEU A 279 -1.29 11.10 -3.06
CA LEU A 279 -0.11 10.34 -3.45
C LEU A 279 0.91 10.31 -2.31
N LEU A 280 1.16 9.12 -1.78
CA LEU A 280 2.16 8.87 -0.74
C LEU A 280 3.30 7.98 -1.26
N PRO A 281 4.57 8.28 -0.92
CA PRO A 281 5.66 7.34 -1.17
C PRO A 281 5.43 6.04 -0.40
N ILE A 282 5.70 4.89 -1.03
CA ILE A 282 5.46 3.59 -0.41
C ILE A 282 6.25 3.39 0.89
N GLU A 283 7.47 3.93 0.97
CA GLU A 283 8.30 3.85 2.17
C GLU A 283 7.66 4.57 3.36
N GLU A 284 6.91 5.64 3.11
CA GLU A 284 6.19 6.37 4.16
C GLU A 284 5.05 5.51 4.71
N ILE A 285 4.29 4.87 3.82
CA ILE A 285 3.18 3.97 4.19
C ILE A 285 3.72 2.82 5.05
N VAL A 286 4.79 2.17 4.60
CA VAL A 286 5.35 0.98 5.26
C VAL A 286 6.09 1.30 6.55
N GLN A 287 7.00 2.28 6.53
CA GLN A 287 7.84 2.57 7.70
C GLN A 287 7.02 3.16 8.86
N GLN A 288 6.01 3.98 8.57
CA GLN A 288 5.15 4.56 9.59
C GLN A 288 3.94 3.66 9.92
N ARG A 289 3.80 2.52 9.24
CA ARG A 289 2.65 1.60 9.37
C ARG A 289 1.33 2.35 9.25
N LEU A 290 1.21 3.16 8.20
CA LEU A 290 0.03 3.98 7.98
C LEU A 290 -1.15 3.09 7.62
N VAL A 291 -2.20 3.17 8.42
CA VAL A 291 -3.52 2.61 8.10
C VAL A 291 -4.22 3.60 7.17
N VAL A 292 -4.06 3.37 5.87
CA VAL A 292 -4.63 4.16 4.78
C VAL A 292 -5.44 3.25 3.86
N GLN A 293 -6.33 3.85 3.08
CA GLN A 293 -7.01 3.12 2.01
C GLN A 293 -6.26 3.37 0.70
N VAL A 294 -5.93 2.32 -0.02
CA VAL A 294 -5.36 2.39 -1.36
C VAL A 294 -6.41 2.02 -2.39
N SER A 295 -6.22 2.44 -3.63
CA SER A 295 -7.14 2.14 -4.72
C SER A 295 -6.41 1.55 -5.93
N ASP A 296 -7.04 0.60 -6.60
CA ASP A 296 -6.74 0.13 -7.96
C ASP A 296 -7.44 0.95 -9.06
N GLY A 297 -8.25 1.91 -8.63
CA GLY A 297 -9.08 2.75 -9.47
C GLY A 297 -10.54 2.28 -9.60
N GLN A 298 -10.91 1.14 -9.02
CA GLN A 298 -12.30 0.69 -8.88
C GLN A 298 -12.76 0.83 -7.42
N ASP A 299 -12.03 0.19 -6.51
CA ASP A 299 -12.38 0.10 -5.10
C ASP A 299 -11.31 0.72 -4.19
N PHE A 300 -11.68 0.93 -2.93
CA PHE A 300 -10.74 1.28 -1.86
C PHE A 300 -10.56 0.11 -0.93
N ARG A 301 -9.31 -0.25 -0.66
CA ARG A 301 -8.93 -1.34 0.23
C ARG A 301 -8.02 -0.82 1.33
N GLN A 302 -8.30 -1.21 2.56
CA GLN A 302 -7.53 -0.78 3.72
C GLN A 302 -6.24 -1.60 3.81
N VAL A 303 -5.12 -0.90 4.01
CA VAL A 303 -3.84 -1.54 4.31
C VAL A 303 -3.86 -2.09 5.74
N TYR A 304 -3.52 -3.37 5.91
CA TYR A 304 -3.49 -4.04 7.21
C TYR A 304 -2.13 -4.61 7.61
N ASP A 305 -1.19 -4.77 6.66
CA ASP A 305 0.14 -5.31 6.92
C ASP A 305 1.21 -4.60 6.10
N TRP A 306 2.45 -4.61 6.60
CA TRP A 306 3.56 -3.85 6.03
C TRP A 306 4.86 -4.63 6.13
N ALA A 307 5.53 -4.79 5.00
CA ALA A 307 6.79 -5.51 4.89
C ALA A 307 7.87 -4.67 4.19
N ARG A 308 9.11 -4.85 4.63
CA ARG A 308 10.30 -4.22 4.05
C ARG A 308 11.34 -5.30 3.82
N PHE A 309 11.94 -5.29 2.63
CA PHE A 309 12.97 -6.24 2.25
C PHE A 309 14.20 -5.50 1.73
N GLU A 310 15.37 -6.09 1.97
CA GLU A 310 16.57 -5.75 1.21
C GLU A 310 16.47 -6.52 -0.09
N ASP A 311 16.36 -5.79 -1.21
CA ASP A 311 16.38 -6.42 -2.52
C ASP A 311 17.77 -6.27 -3.11
N ARG A 312 18.18 -7.23 -3.93
CA ARG A 312 19.46 -7.18 -4.64
C ARG A 312 19.29 -6.80 -6.09
N GLU A 313 18.13 -7.08 -6.69
CA GLU A 313 17.92 -6.91 -8.12
C GLU A 313 16.52 -6.36 -8.41
N THR A 314 16.44 -5.14 -8.92
CA THR A 314 15.18 -4.50 -9.30
C THR A 314 15.03 -4.42 -10.81
N VAL A 315 13.78 -4.37 -11.26
CA VAL A 315 13.41 -4.09 -12.65
C VAL A 315 12.83 -2.69 -12.72
N TYR A 316 13.52 -1.82 -13.45
CA TYR A 316 13.03 -0.50 -13.84
C TYR A 316 12.31 -0.60 -15.18
N LEU A 317 11.17 0.07 -15.29
CA LEU A 317 10.50 0.30 -16.56
C LEU A 317 10.07 1.76 -16.71
N ARG A 318 10.03 2.19 -17.96
CA ARG A 318 9.49 3.50 -18.35
C ARG A 318 8.56 3.35 -19.53
N THR A 319 7.43 4.02 -19.45
CA THR A 319 6.46 4.10 -20.54
C THR A 319 6.78 5.27 -21.47
N ARG A 320 6.26 5.23 -22.71
CA ARG A 320 6.31 6.37 -23.63
C ARG A 320 5.70 7.66 -23.08
N ARG A 321 4.81 7.55 -22.09
CA ARG A 321 4.21 8.70 -21.38
C ARG A 321 5.09 9.26 -20.26
N GLY A 322 6.27 8.68 -20.04
CA GLY A 322 7.18 9.12 -18.98
C GLY A 322 6.78 8.66 -17.58
N LEU A 323 5.85 7.71 -17.46
CA LEU A 323 5.58 7.03 -16.20
C LEU A 323 6.69 6.00 -15.96
N GLU A 324 7.18 5.98 -14.73
CA GLU A 324 8.31 5.17 -14.28
C GLU A 324 7.85 4.29 -13.12
N LEU A 325 8.25 3.02 -13.16
CA LEU A 325 8.01 2.06 -12.10
C LEU A 325 9.28 1.25 -11.88
N GLU A 326 9.64 1.03 -10.63
CA GLU A 326 10.76 0.17 -10.27
C GLU A 326 10.40 -0.67 -9.06
N GLY A 327 10.68 -1.96 -9.14
CA GLY A 327 10.38 -2.90 -8.06
C GLY A 327 11.11 -4.23 -8.22
N SER A 328 10.84 -5.15 -7.31
CA SER A 328 11.37 -6.51 -7.34
C SER A 328 11.00 -7.23 -8.63
N ARG A 329 11.83 -8.18 -9.08
CA ARG A 329 11.60 -8.98 -10.29
C ARG A 329 10.24 -9.69 -10.32
N THR A 330 9.76 -10.12 -9.17
CA THR A 330 8.51 -10.85 -8.97
C THR A 330 7.28 -9.96 -8.90
N HIS A 331 7.45 -8.63 -8.86
CA HIS A 331 6.31 -7.72 -8.80
C HIS A 331 5.48 -7.84 -10.08
N GLN A 332 4.16 -7.91 -9.96
CA GLN A 332 3.28 -8.08 -11.12
C GLN A 332 2.61 -6.76 -11.50
N VAL A 333 2.45 -6.56 -12.80
CA VAL A 333 1.73 -5.45 -13.40
C VAL A 333 0.61 -5.99 -14.28
N MET A 334 -0.51 -5.25 -14.35
CA MET A 334 -1.67 -5.67 -15.12
C MET A 334 -1.55 -5.26 -16.60
N PHE A 335 -1.89 -6.18 -17.49
CA PHE A 335 -1.91 -5.98 -18.94
C PHE A 335 -3.32 -5.62 -19.44
N PRO A 336 -3.46 -5.08 -20.66
CA PRO A 336 -4.75 -4.66 -21.21
C PRO A 336 -5.81 -5.77 -21.34
N ASP A 337 -5.37 -7.03 -21.36
CA ASP A 337 -6.24 -8.22 -21.40
C ASP A 337 -6.70 -8.67 -20.00
N GLY A 338 -6.34 -7.91 -18.95
CA GLY A 338 -6.60 -8.25 -17.55
C GLY A 338 -5.64 -9.29 -16.98
N SER A 339 -4.64 -9.74 -17.74
CA SER A 339 -3.65 -10.69 -17.25
C SER A 339 -2.59 -10.01 -16.39
N TRP A 340 -2.10 -10.76 -15.38
CA TRP A 340 -0.97 -10.35 -14.55
C TRP A 340 0.31 -10.96 -15.09
N ARG A 341 1.36 -10.15 -15.25
CA ARG A 341 2.71 -10.63 -15.59
C ARG A 341 3.74 -9.99 -14.69
N ARG A 342 4.82 -10.72 -14.41
CA ARG A 342 5.92 -10.26 -13.56
C ARG A 342 6.76 -9.20 -14.27
N LEU A 343 7.36 -8.29 -13.53
CA LEU A 343 8.23 -7.24 -14.07
C LEU A 343 9.40 -7.83 -14.88
N ASP A 344 9.97 -8.96 -14.46
CA ASP A 344 11.04 -9.63 -15.21
C ASP A 344 10.60 -10.33 -16.51
N GLU A 345 9.29 -10.45 -16.74
CA GLU A 345 8.73 -10.95 -17.99
C GLU A 345 8.34 -9.83 -18.95
N VAL A 346 8.25 -8.59 -18.47
CA VAL A 346 7.85 -7.42 -19.26
C VAL A 346 8.92 -7.08 -20.30
N ARG A 347 8.49 -6.77 -21.53
CA ARG A 347 9.39 -6.41 -22.63
C ARG A 347 9.09 -5.02 -23.19
N VAL A 348 10.12 -4.39 -23.75
CA VAL A 348 9.93 -3.16 -24.54
C VAL A 348 8.95 -3.45 -25.68
N GLY A 349 7.95 -2.60 -25.82
CA GLY A 349 6.87 -2.77 -26.78
C GLY A 349 5.57 -3.32 -26.17
N ASP A 350 5.62 -3.93 -24.98
CA ASP A 350 4.43 -4.34 -24.23
C ASP A 350 3.61 -3.10 -23.82
N ARG A 351 2.30 -3.29 -23.62
CA ARG A 351 1.39 -2.25 -23.13
C ARG A 351 0.92 -2.62 -21.73
N LEU A 352 0.81 -1.63 -20.85
CA LEU A 352 0.35 -1.81 -19.47
C LEU A 352 -1.02 -1.16 -19.28
N LEU A 353 -1.84 -1.71 -18.39
CA LEU A 353 -3.06 -1.05 -17.96
C LEU A 353 -2.71 0.12 -17.03
N LEU A 354 -3.05 1.34 -17.45
CA LEU A 354 -3.19 2.47 -16.55
C LEU A 354 -4.67 2.65 -16.22
N SER A 355 -4.97 2.61 -14.93
CA SER A 355 -6.28 3.01 -14.46
C SER A 355 -6.43 4.52 -14.56
N SER A 356 -7.56 5.00 -15.08
CA SER A 356 -7.92 6.42 -14.99
C SER A 356 -8.44 6.81 -13.61
N GLY A 357 -8.63 5.83 -12.70
CA GLY A 357 -9.16 5.95 -11.35
C GLY A 357 -8.27 6.72 -10.37
N LEU A 358 -7.92 7.95 -10.73
CA LEU A 358 -7.44 8.99 -9.82
C LEU A 358 -8.58 9.57 -8.98
N SER A 359 -9.77 8.96 -8.94
CA SER A 359 -10.93 9.42 -8.15
C SER A 359 -10.67 9.43 -6.63
N ALA A 360 -9.56 8.83 -6.19
CA ALA A 360 -9.03 8.92 -4.83
C ALA A 360 -8.36 10.25 -4.51
N TRP A 361 -9.17 11.31 -4.49
CA TRP A 361 -8.72 12.61 -3.99
C TRP A 361 -9.05 12.76 -2.51
N PRO A 362 -8.12 13.27 -1.70
CA PRO A 362 -8.42 13.77 -0.36
C PRO A 362 -9.55 14.79 -0.42
N LYS A 363 -10.42 14.77 0.59
CA LYS A 363 -11.51 15.75 0.71
C LYS A 363 -11.07 17.01 1.44
N GLU A 364 -10.14 16.88 2.37
CA GLU A 364 -9.68 17.98 3.21
C GLU A 364 -8.36 18.56 2.70
N PRO A 365 -8.22 19.90 2.67
CA PRO A 365 -6.96 20.55 2.36
C PRO A 365 -5.87 20.26 3.41
N VAL A 366 -4.60 20.23 2.97
CA VAL A 366 -3.47 19.89 3.86
C VAL A 366 -3.21 21.01 4.86
N PRO A 367 -3.21 20.73 6.18
CA PRO A 367 -2.85 21.72 7.20
C PRO A 367 -1.34 22.00 7.17
N ILE A 368 -0.97 23.26 7.42
CA ILE A 368 0.42 23.72 7.38
C ILE A 368 0.88 24.02 8.81
N ALA A 369 1.66 23.10 9.37
CA ALA A 369 2.23 23.19 10.70
C ALA A 369 3.53 24.03 10.74
N TRP A 370 3.53 25.20 10.10
CA TRP A 370 4.66 26.12 10.14
C TRP A 370 4.38 27.31 11.06
N GLN A 371 5.35 27.65 11.90
CA GLN A 371 5.31 28.87 12.71
C GLN A 371 6.53 29.73 12.41
N PRO A 372 6.37 31.07 12.40
CA PRO A 372 7.50 31.95 12.21
C PRO A 372 8.50 31.75 13.35
N PRO A 373 9.81 31.67 13.06
CA PRO A 373 10.80 31.49 14.11
C PRO A 373 10.68 32.63 15.13
N ARG A 374 10.46 32.26 16.40
CA ARG A 374 10.32 33.20 17.51
C ARG A 374 11.64 33.96 17.67
N ARG A 375 11.56 35.29 17.67
CA ARG A 375 12.72 36.16 17.89
C ARG A 375 12.50 36.93 19.17
N LEU A 376 13.41 36.77 20.11
CA LEU A 376 13.41 37.54 21.33
C LEU A 376 13.59 39.03 20.98
N VAL A 377 12.71 39.89 21.49
CA VAL A 377 12.80 41.35 21.35
C VAL A 377 13.21 41.97 22.69
N LEU A 378 13.80 43.16 22.67
CA LEU A 378 14.27 43.81 23.90
C LEU A 378 13.15 44.06 24.92
N THR A 379 11.92 44.30 24.46
CA THR A 379 10.73 44.41 25.32
C THR A 379 10.41 43.10 26.04
N GLU A 380 10.60 41.96 25.38
CA GLU A 380 10.37 40.64 25.97
C GLU A 380 11.52 40.25 26.90
N VAL A 381 12.76 40.59 26.57
CA VAL A 381 13.92 40.48 27.48
C VAL A 381 13.65 41.28 28.76
N ALA A 382 13.20 42.53 28.61
CA ALA A 382 12.88 43.42 29.72
C ALA A 382 11.75 42.84 30.59
N ALA A 383 10.67 42.37 29.98
CA ALA A 383 9.55 41.75 30.67
C ALA A 383 9.96 40.48 31.42
N ARG A 384 10.70 39.56 30.79
CA ARG A 384 11.19 38.32 31.42
C ARG A 384 12.16 38.61 32.56
N ALA A 385 12.99 39.64 32.40
CA ALA A 385 13.88 40.10 33.45
C ALA A 385 13.17 40.96 34.50
N GLY A 386 11.90 41.32 34.35
CA GLY A 386 11.18 42.22 35.26
C GLY A 386 11.86 43.59 35.41
N VAL A 387 12.36 44.16 34.31
CA VAL A 387 12.99 45.48 34.24
C VAL A 387 12.44 46.28 33.07
N ASP A 388 12.78 47.56 32.99
CA ASP A 388 12.49 48.38 31.82
C ASP A 388 13.48 48.12 30.66
N VAL A 389 13.07 48.48 29.44
CA VAL A 389 13.89 48.28 28.22
C VAL A 389 15.20 49.06 28.26
N GLU A 390 15.22 50.23 28.89
CA GLU A 390 16.42 51.07 28.99
C GLU A 390 17.47 50.40 29.89
N THR A 391 17.06 49.71 30.96
CA THR A 391 17.94 48.87 31.77
C THR A 391 18.59 47.73 30.95
N VAL A 392 17.83 47.11 30.04
CA VAL A 392 18.39 46.12 29.09
C VAL A 392 19.40 46.77 28.13
N ILE A 393 19.09 47.95 27.59
CA ILE A 393 19.99 48.69 26.68
C ILE A 393 21.30 49.09 27.40
N ARG A 394 21.21 49.58 28.64
CA ARG A 394 22.38 49.91 29.46
C ARG A 394 23.24 48.68 29.74
N PHE A 395 22.62 47.54 30.07
CA PHE A 395 23.35 46.29 30.26
C PHE A 395 24.13 45.86 29.00
N ARG A 396 23.49 45.99 27.82
CA ARG A 396 24.12 45.73 26.52
C ARG A 396 25.28 46.69 26.20
N ARG A 397 25.27 47.90 26.76
CA ARG A 397 26.37 48.88 26.64
C ARG A 397 27.50 48.67 27.66
N GLY A 398 27.44 47.61 28.48
CA GLY A 398 28.48 47.26 29.44
C GLY A 398 28.18 47.69 30.88
N VAL A 399 27.05 48.34 31.15
CA VAL A 399 26.65 48.68 32.52
C VAL A 399 26.31 47.39 33.27
N ARG A 400 26.84 47.24 34.48
CA ARG A 400 26.54 46.12 35.38
C ARG A 400 25.87 46.65 36.65
N GLY A 401 25.02 45.84 37.27
CA GLY A 401 24.24 46.22 38.44
C GLY A 401 23.36 45.10 38.97
N ARG A 402 22.37 45.44 39.81
CA ARG A 402 21.52 44.48 40.55
C ARG A 402 20.82 43.41 39.70
N PHE A 403 20.53 43.71 38.43
CA PHE A 403 19.80 42.82 37.54
C PHE A 403 20.68 42.05 36.55
N SER A 404 22.01 42.18 36.65
CA SER A 404 22.97 41.61 35.70
C SER A 404 22.87 40.09 35.56
N ASP A 405 22.70 39.36 36.66
CA ASP A 405 22.62 37.89 36.63
C ASP A 405 21.38 37.39 35.87
N ARG A 406 20.25 38.11 35.99
CA ARG A 406 19.01 37.79 35.24
C ARG A 406 19.11 38.21 33.78
N LEU A 407 19.79 39.33 33.49
CA LEU A 407 19.91 39.87 32.14
C LEU A 407 20.93 39.13 31.28
N ALA A 408 22.01 38.62 31.87
CA ALA A 408 23.08 37.94 31.15
C ALA A 408 22.59 36.80 30.23
N PRO A 409 21.81 35.79 30.69
CA PRO A 409 21.34 34.72 29.81
C PRO A 409 20.33 35.20 28.76
N LEU A 410 19.41 36.11 29.12
CA LEU A 410 18.38 36.62 28.19
C LEU A 410 18.97 37.53 27.11
N VAL A 411 19.98 38.32 27.46
CA VAL A 411 20.70 39.18 26.51
C VAL A 411 21.62 38.34 25.63
N ALA A 412 22.23 37.27 26.15
CA ALA A 412 22.97 36.31 25.34
C ALA A 412 22.06 35.62 24.30
N GLU A 413 20.86 35.15 24.71
CA GLU A 413 19.84 34.60 23.80
C GLU A 413 19.43 35.63 22.73
N TYR A 414 19.17 36.87 23.13
CA TYR A 414 18.85 37.97 22.22
C TYR A 414 19.98 38.26 21.21
N GLU A 415 21.24 38.36 21.66
CA GLU A 415 22.39 38.66 20.78
C GLU A 415 22.74 37.47 19.89
N ALA A 416 22.59 36.22 20.36
CA ALA A 416 22.74 35.03 19.53
C ALA A 416 21.70 35.02 18.40
N GLY A 417 20.43 35.32 18.72
CA GLY A 417 19.39 35.51 17.70
C GLY A 417 19.73 36.67 16.76
N ARG A 418 20.21 37.80 17.27
CA ARG A 418 20.58 38.95 16.44
C ARG A 418 21.78 38.65 15.53
N ALA A 419 22.76 37.88 15.97
CA ALA A 419 23.90 37.46 15.16
C ALA A 419 23.45 36.55 14.01
N ALA A 420 22.60 35.56 14.30
CA ALA A 420 22.05 34.65 13.29
C ALA A 420 21.13 35.35 12.28
N TRP A 421 20.30 36.30 12.74
CA TRP A 421 19.21 36.87 11.92
C TRP A 421 19.42 38.34 11.52
N GLY A 422 20.50 39.00 11.96
CA GLY A 422 20.79 40.41 11.69
C GLY A 422 19.93 41.40 12.49
N ARG A 423 20.10 42.70 12.20
CA ARG A 423 19.41 43.79 12.92
C ARG A 423 17.90 43.76 12.62
N MET A 424 17.08 43.75 13.67
CA MET A 424 15.63 43.76 13.57
C MET A 424 15.14 45.18 13.25
N GLN A 425 14.35 45.36 12.19
CA GLN A 425 13.70 46.65 11.92
C GLN A 425 12.43 46.77 12.77
N ASN A 426 12.21 47.94 13.37
CA ASN A 426 11.12 48.18 14.33
C ASN A 426 9.72 48.16 13.71
N ASN A 427 9.58 48.27 12.38
CA ASN A 427 8.30 48.27 11.67
C ASN A 427 8.05 46.98 10.88
N ARG A 428 7.92 45.84 11.58
CA ARG A 428 7.38 44.63 10.93
C ARG A 428 5.87 44.81 10.74
N ARG A 429 5.41 44.92 9.49
CA ARG A 429 4.01 44.62 9.17
C ARG A 429 3.72 43.17 9.56
N GLN A 430 2.62 42.93 10.26
CA GLN A 430 2.15 41.57 10.54
C GLN A 430 1.76 40.94 9.20
N LEU A 431 2.46 39.87 8.81
CA LEU A 431 2.16 39.14 7.59
C LEU A 431 1.02 38.16 7.87
N ALA A 432 0.07 38.07 6.94
CA ALA A 432 -0.80 36.90 6.88
C ALA A 432 0.05 35.70 6.44
N MET A 433 -0.07 34.59 7.15
CA MET A 433 0.57 33.33 6.80
C MET A 433 -0.54 32.29 6.70
N PRO A 434 -0.78 31.72 5.52
CA PRO A 434 -1.76 30.67 5.38
C PRO A 434 -1.41 29.49 6.30
N ARG A 435 -2.45 28.89 6.89
CA ARG A 435 -2.32 27.72 7.78
C ARG A 435 -2.79 26.44 7.11
N VAL A 436 -3.27 26.54 5.89
CA VAL A 436 -3.87 25.46 5.11
C VAL A 436 -3.45 25.66 3.66
N LEU A 437 -3.21 24.57 2.94
CA LEU A 437 -2.90 24.57 1.53
C LEU A 437 -4.18 24.58 0.70
N ASP A 438 -4.71 25.78 0.44
CA ASP A 438 -5.88 26.01 -0.39
C ASP A 438 -5.52 26.25 -1.87
N GLU A 439 -6.53 26.44 -2.72
CA GLU A 439 -6.35 26.71 -4.17
C GLU A 439 -5.48 27.94 -4.45
N LYS A 440 -5.59 28.99 -3.62
CA LYS A 440 -4.84 30.24 -3.83
C LYS A 440 -3.37 30.04 -3.56
N LEU A 441 -3.04 29.39 -2.44
CA LEU A 441 -1.67 29.05 -2.12
C LEU A 441 -1.12 28.05 -3.15
N ALA A 442 -1.91 27.06 -3.56
CA ALA A 442 -1.51 26.10 -4.59
C ALA A 442 -1.19 26.77 -5.93
N ALA A 443 -2.04 27.68 -6.43
CA ALA A 443 -1.75 28.46 -7.63
C ALA A 443 -0.47 29.32 -7.46
N PHE A 444 -0.27 29.93 -6.29
CA PHE A 444 0.94 30.69 -6.00
C PHE A 444 2.20 29.81 -6.04
N LEU A 445 2.14 28.59 -5.50
CA LEU A 445 3.23 27.61 -5.59
C LEU A 445 3.44 27.14 -7.02
N GLY A 446 2.37 26.95 -7.80
CA GLY A 446 2.42 26.59 -9.22
C GLY A 446 3.24 27.58 -10.03
N TYR A 447 2.93 28.88 -9.94
CA TYR A 447 3.73 29.93 -10.58
C TYR A 447 5.19 29.91 -10.15
N LEU A 448 5.47 29.66 -8.86
CA LEU A 448 6.84 29.60 -8.35
C LEU A 448 7.63 28.41 -8.89
N VAL A 449 7.00 27.24 -8.97
CA VAL A 449 7.60 26.03 -9.53
C VAL A 449 7.74 26.16 -11.04
N GLY A 450 6.75 26.72 -11.74
CA GLY A 450 6.73 26.92 -13.19
C GLY A 450 7.81 27.89 -13.67
N ASP A 451 7.64 29.19 -13.40
CA ASP A 451 8.51 30.26 -13.93
C ASP A 451 9.07 31.21 -12.85
N GLY A 452 8.82 30.89 -11.59
CA GLY A 452 9.32 31.68 -10.48
C GLY A 452 10.74 31.34 -10.04
N HIS A 453 11.20 32.12 -9.05
CA HIS A 453 12.50 31.95 -8.43
C HIS A 453 12.46 32.31 -6.95
N LEU A 454 13.24 31.55 -6.17
CA LEU A 454 13.48 31.79 -4.76
C LEU A 454 15.00 31.93 -4.55
N SER A 455 15.47 33.17 -4.39
CA SER A 455 16.91 33.47 -4.24
C SER A 455 17.26 33.79 -2.80
N GLN A 456 18.04 32.92 -2.14
CA GLN A 456 18.59 33.20 -0.79
C GLN A 456 19.60 34.36 -0.80
N VAL A 457 20.38 34.49 -1.89
CA VAL A 457 21.43 35.51 -2.02
C VAL A 457 20.83 36.89 -2.19
N LYS A 458 19.91 37.05 -3.17
CA LYS A 458 19.24 38.33 -3.45
C LYS A 458 18.06 38.57 -2.50
N ARG A 459 17.63 37.55 -1.76
CA ARG A 459 16.42 37.54 -0.91
C ARG A 459 15.17 37.95 -1.68
N THR A 460 15.10 37.52 -2.93
CA THR A 460 14.01 37.87 -3.84
C THR A 460 13.19 36.63 -4.12
N ILE A 461 11.89 36.79 -3.95
CA ILE A 461 10.85 35.84 -4.33
C ILE A 461 10.13 36.50 -5.50
N GLY A 462 9.99 35.81 -6.63
CA GLY A 462 9.38 36.44 -7.78
C GLY A 462 9.07 35.53 -8.94
N LEU A 463 8.34 36.08 -9.89
CA LEU A 463 7.91 35.48 -11.15
C LEU A 463 8.48 36.30 -12.31
N THR A 464 8.96 35.62 -13.35
CA THR A 464 9.33 36.26 -14.62
C THR A 464 8.55 35.60 -15.74
N THR A 465 7.62 36.33 -16.35
CA THR A 465 6.72 35.79 -17.37
C THR A 465 6.61 36.75 -18.57
N GLY A 466 6.33 36.21 -19.76
CA GLY A 466 5.97 37.03 -20.93
C GLY A 466 4.52 37.49 -20.93
N ASP A 467 3.67 36.90 -20.09
CA ASP A 467 2.23 37.15 -20.02
C ASP A 467 1.92 38.16 -18.90
N GLU A 468 1.20 39.24 -19.24
CA GLU A 468 0.82 40.26 -18.28
C GLU A 468 -0.22 39.75 -17.27
N ASP A 469 -1.15 38.91 -17.70
CA ASP A 469 -2.23 38.39 -16.86
C ASP A 469 -1.66 37.48 -15.76
N GLN A 470 -0.65 36.67 -16.10
CA GLN A 470 0.07 35.87 -15.11
C GLN A 470 0.81 36.74 -14.09
N ALA A 471 1.43 37.83 -14.55
CA ALA A 471 2.12 38.77 -13.67
C ALA A 471 1.15 39.45 -12.70
N ASP A 472 0.00 39.92 -13.20
CA ASP A 472 -1.04 40.53 -12.37
C ASP A 472 -1.66 39.53 -11.40
N ARG A 473 -1.92 38.31 -11.85
CA ARG A 473 -2.43 37.26 -10.98
C ARG A 473 -1.47 36.93 -9.84
N PHE A 474 -0.17 36.88 -10.12
CA PHE A 474 0.85 36.68 -9.09
C PHE A 474 0.92 37.85 -8.08
N VAL A 475 0.73 39.10 -8.56
CA VAL A 475 0.62 40.29 -7.69
C VAL A 475 -0.57 40.18 -6.75
N GLU A 476 -1.75 39.81 -7.28
CA GLU A 476 -2.98 39.61 -6.51
C GLU A 476 -2.81 38.53 -5.44
N LEU A 477 -2.34 37.34 -5.82
CA LEU A 477 -2.11 36.23 -4.90
C LEU A 477 -1.14 36.61 -3.78
N THR A 478 -0.06 37.33 -4.10
CA THR A 478 0.89 37.82 -3.09
C THR A 478 0.22 38.75 -2.08
N ARG A 479 -0.68 39.62 -2.56
CA ARG A 479 -1.43 40.54 -1.70
C ARG A 479 -2.44 39.82 -0.83
N GLU A 480 -3.20 38.89 -1.40
CA GLU A 480 -4.24 38.15 -0.67
C GLU A 480 -3.64 37.21 0.37
N LEU A 481 -2.60 36.44 -0.01
CA LEU A 481 -2.01 35.43 0.88
C LEU A 481 -1.18 36.05 1.99
N PHE A 482 -0.41 37.10 1.69
CA PHE A 482 0.63 37.61 2.60
C PHE A 482 0.45 39.06 3.03
N GLY A 483 -0.51 39.81 2.45
CA GLY A 483 -0.68 41.23 2.72
C GLY A 483 0.47 42.10 2.17
N LEU A 484 1.25 41.59 1.21
CA LEU A 484 2.37 42.29 0.59
C LEU A 484 2.03 42.70 -0.84
N THR A 485 2.46 43.89 -1.24
CA THR A 485 2.36 44.33 -2.64
C THR A 485 3.73 44.17 -3.30
N PRO A 486 3.91 43.21 -4.22
CA PRO A 486 5.16 43.04 -4.93
C PRO A 486 5.37 44.14 -5.98
N ARG A 487 6.62 44.32 -6.42
CA ARG A 487 6.97 45.24 -7.49
C ARG A 487 6.85 44.52 -8.84
N LYS A 488 5.87 44.94 -9.66
CA LYS A 488 5.74 44.56 -11.09
C LYS A 488 6.42 45.62 -11.95
N HIS A 489 7.23 45.21 -12.91
CA HIS A 489 7.81 46.09 -13.93
C HIS A 489 8.14 45.30 -15.20
N TRP A 490 8.15 46.00 -16.33
CA TRP A 490 8.57 45.43 -17.62
C TRP A 490 10.09 45.56 -17.77
N ASP A 491 10.74 44.45 -18.12
CA ASP A 491 12.19 44.37 -18.27
C ASP A 491 12.55 43.38 -19.38
N GLU A 492 13.29 43.84 -20.39
CA GLU A 492 13.81 43.03 -21.50
C GLU A 492 12.78 42.10 -22.18
N GLY A 493 11.55 42.60 -22.39
CA GLY A 493 10.50 41.84 -23.07
C GLY A 493 9.71 40.87 -22.18
N ARG A 494 9.87 40.95 -20.85
CA ARG A 494 9.14 40.14 -19.88
C ARG A 494 8.66 40.99 -18.70
N TRP A 495 7.56 40.58 -18.08
CA TRP A 495 7.15 41.09 -16.78
C TRP A 495 7.95 40.43 -15.67
N ARG A 496 8.54 41.26 -14.81
CA ARG A 496 9.22 40.83 -13.58
C ARG A 496 8.43 41.30 -12.37
N VAL A 497 7.95 40.33 -11.60
CA VAL A 497 7.26 40.56 -10.33
C VAL A 497 8.13 40.04 -9.20
N GLY A 498 8.45 40.89 -8.22
CA GLY A 498 9.34 40.49 -7.13
C GLY A 498 9.03 41.17 -5.80
N PHE A 499 9.29 40.44 -4.72
CA PHE A 499 9.24 40.95 -3.35
C PHE A 499 10.26 40.22 -2.47
N SER A 500 10.44 40.71 -1.24
CA SER A 500 11.43 40.18 -0.31
C SER A 500 10.84 40.01 1.08
N SER A 501 10.86 38.78 1.59
CA SER A 501 10.47 38.48 2.97
C SER A 501 11.13 37.20 3.46
N ARG A 502 11.94 37.32 4.52
CA ARG A 502 12.60 36.13 5.12
C ARG A 502 11.63 35.13 5.73
N ASN A 503 10.50 35.61 6.26
CA ASN A 503 9.52 34.72 6.85
C ASN A 503 8.79 33.93 5.75
N ILE A 504 8.46 34.57 4.62
CA ILE A 504 7.80 33.90 3.50
C ILE A 504 8.77 32.94 2.82
N GLU A 505 10.04 33.32 2.65
CA GLU A 505 11.08 32.43 2.14
C GLU A 505 11.22 31.16 2.99
N ALA A 506 11.31 31.30 4.32
CA ALA A 506 11.39 30.16 5.23
C ALA A 506 10.09 29.31 5.25
N TYR A 507 8.94 29.95 5.09
CA TYR A 507 7.65 29.28 4.95
C TYR A 507 7.59 28.44 3.67
N LEU A 508 7.97 29.01 2.52
CA LEU A 508 8.00 28.32 1.23
C LEU A 508 9.00 27.15 1.22
N GLN A 509 10.16 27.32 1.85
CA GLN A 509 11.12 26.22 2.06
C GLN A 509 10.54 25.10 2.89
N ALA A 510 9.80 25.41 3.97
CA ALA A 510 9.11 24.41 4.77
C ALA A 510 7.99 23.69 4.00
N LEU A 511 7.42 24.32 2.97
CA LEU A 511 6.51 23.69 2.03
C LEU A 511 7.21 22.87 0.94
N GLY A 512 8.54 22.81 0.92
CA GLY A 512 9.32 21.99 -0.01
C GLY A 512 9.93 22.74 -1.20
N LEU A 513 9.82 24.07 -1.27
CA LEU A 513 10.46 24.83 -2.35
C LEU A 513 11.97 24.90 -2.14
N LYS A 514 12.72 24.45 -3.15
CA LYS A 514 14.18 24.43 -3.14
C LYS A 514 14.76 25.81 -3.49
N THR A 515 15.97 26.07 -3.01
CA THR A 515 16.71 27.31 -3.26
C THR A 515 18.14 27.04 -3.74
N GLY A 516 18.76 28.04 -4.37
CA GLY A 516 20.16 27.93 -4.81
C GLY A 516 20.34 26.94 -5.95
N PHE A 517 21.40 26.13 -5.94
CA PHE A 517 21.64 25.12 -6.98
C PHE A 517 20.52 24.08 -7.07
N ALA A 518 19.92 23.73 -5.92
CA ALA A 518 18.82 22.78 -5.86
C ALA A 518 17.53 23.32 -6.50
N ALA A 519 17.40 24.64 -6.71
CA ALA A 519 16.24 25.22 -7.40
C ALA A 519 16.17 24.88 -8.90
N ARG A 520 17.27 24.36 -9.49
CA ARG A 520 17.25 23.84 -10.86
C ARG A 520 16.45 22.54 -10.98
N VAL A 521 16.37 21.78 -9.89
CA VAL A 521 15.58 20.55 -9.80
C VAL A 521 14.24 20.93 -9.19
N LYS A 522 13.24 21.06 -10.05
CA LYS A 522 11.87 21.43 -9.65
C LYS A 522 11.10 20.16 -9.34
N GLU A 523 10.49 20.13 -8.17
CA GLU A 523 9.65 19.02 -7.71
C GLU A 523 8.30 19.58 -7.27
N VAL A 524 7.25 18.76 -7.44
CA VAL A 524 5.93 19.08 -6.92
C VAL A 524 5.98 18.95 -5.40
N PRO A 525 5.59 19.98 -4.63
CA PRO A 525 5.56 19.90 -3.17
C PRO A 525 4.72 18.73 -2.67
N ALA A 526 5.20 18.01 -1.65
CA ALA A 526 4.47 16.88 -1.06
C ALA A 526 3.06 17.26 -0.57
N GLY A 527 2.88 18.50 -0.08
CA GLY A 527 1.56 19.02 0.27
C GLY A 527 0.59 19.03 -0.90
N ILE A 528 1.06 19.36 -2.11
CA ILE A 528 0.22 19.35 -3.33
C ILE A 528 -0.16 17.91 -3.71
N LEU A 529 0.79 16.97 -3.64
CA LEU A 529 0.52 15.55 -3.93
C LEU A 529 -0.54 14.92 -3.00
N ARG A 530 -0.70 15.49 -1.79
CA ARG A 530 -1.66 15.08 -0.75
C ARG A 530 -2.92 15.94 -0.70
N SER A 531 -3.10 16.85 -1.67
CA SER A 531 -4.20 17.81 -1.63
C SER A 531 -5.43 17.34 -2.42
N PRO A 532 -6.62 17.90 -2.12
CA PRO A 532 -7.82 17.68 -2.91
C PRO A 532 -7.65 18.07 -4.38
N ARG A 533 -8.51 17.48 -5.23
CA ARG A 533 -8.52 17.71 -6.69
C ARG A 533 -8.47 19.19 -7.06
N GLU A 534 -9.26 20.03 -6.39
CA GLU A 534 -9.39 21.45 -6.72
C GLU A 534 -8.09 22.22 -6.45
N VAL A 535 -7.39 21.87 -5.38
CA VAL A 535 -6.09 22.43 -4.98
C VAL A 535 -5.01 22.00 -5.96
N VAL A 536 -4.95 20.72 -6.32
CA VAL A 536 -4.01 20.21 -7.34
C VAL A 536 -4.29 20.83 -8.71
N ALA A 537 -5.57 20.96 -9.09
CA ALA A 537 -5.95 21.62 -10.33
C ALA A 537 -5.59 23.11 -10.32
N ALA A 538 -5.63 23.79 -9.19
CA ALA A 538 -5.18 25.18 -9.08
C ALA A 538 -3.65 25.30 -9.23
N PHE A 539 -2.88 24.37 -8.66
CA PHE A 539 -1.43 24.30 -8.85
C PHE A 539 -1.05 24.06 -10.32
N LEU A 540 -1.70 23.11 -11.00
CA LEU A 540 -1.39 22.75 -12.39
C LEU A 540 -1.85 23.80 -13.41
N ARG A 541 -2.85 24.62 -13.08
CA ARG A 541 -3.34 25.71 -13.95
C ARG A 541 -2.42 26.93 -13.96
N ALA A 542 -1.64 27.12 -12.90
CA ALA A 542 -0.69 28.21 -12.74
C ALA A 542 0.63 27.88 -13.46
#